data_AF-A0A523VNX5-F1
#
_entry.id   AF-A0A523VNX5-F1
#
_cell.length_a   1.000
_cell.length_b   1.000
_cell.length_c   1.000
_cell.angle_alpha   90.00
_cell.angle_beta   90.00
_cell.angle_gamma   90.00
#
_symmetry.space_group_name_H-M   'P 1'
#
loop_
_entity.id
_entity.type
_entity.pdbx_description
1 polymer ?
#
loop_
_entity_poly.entity_id
_entity_poly.type
_entity_poly.pdbx_seq_one_letter_code
_entity_poly.pdbx_strand_id
1 'polypeptide(L)'
;HLFTTAETKEEAMVLVAKLVMRPNDTTKGRAIKLTHYVDLHKRLYGLMPDDIHLFVRNKADIPITMKEEFLKILEEKGWKEMRIPDPTLLPRLIRKRKGE
;
A
#
# COMPACT_ATOMS: atom_id res chain seq x y z
N HIS A 1 7.08 2.15 10.24
CA HIS A 1 8.19 2.41 11.18
C HIS A 1 8.71 3.83 10.98
N LEU A 2 9.05 4.53 12.06
CA LEU A 2 9.71 5.84 11.99
C LEU A 2 11.23 5.71 11.93
N PHE A 3 11.77 4.63 12.51
CA PHE A 3 13.17 4.24 12.42
C PHE A 3 13.24 2.71 12.39
N THR A 4 14.07 2.15 11.53
CA THR A 4 14.30 0.70 11.39
C THR A 4 15.68 0.47 10.78
N THR A 5 16.23 -0.72 10.99
CA THR A 5 17.45 -1.18 10.33
C THR A 5 17.11 -2.07 9.14
N ALA A 6 18.07 -2.23 8.23
CA ALA A 6 18.08 -3.21 7.15
C ALA A 6 19.45 -3.88 7.17
N GLU A 7 19.52 -5.18 6.92
CA GLU A 7 20.77 -5.95 6.90
C GLU A 7 21.55 -5.74 5.60
N THR A 8 20.83 -5.53 4.48
CA THR A 8 21.43 -5.37 3.16
C THR A 8 20.92 -4.12 2.43
N LYS A 9 21.66 -3.69 1.40
CA LYS A 9 21.22 -2.58 0.55
C LYS A 9 19.96 -2.93 -0.24
N GLU A 10 19.83 -4.19 -0.67
CA GLU A 10 18.67 -4.70 -1.38
C GLU A 10 17.42 -4.60 -0.48
N GLU A 11 17.58 -4.98 0.78
CA GLU A 11 16.52 -4.84 1.77
C GLU A 11 16.15 -3.38 2.03
N ALA A 12 17.15 -2.51 2.18
CA ALA A 12 16.90 -1.08 2.33
C ALA A 12 16.11 -0.52 1.13
N MET A 13 16.42 -0.93 -0.11
CA MET A 13 15.71 -0.48 -1.32
C MET A 13 14.23 -0.89 -1.31
N VAL A 14 13.94 -2.16 -0.98
CA VAL A 14 12.56 -2.66 -0.90
C VAL A 14 11.80 -1.99 0.25
N LEU A 15 12.44 -1.81 1.41
CA LEU A 15 11.87 -1.11 2.55
C LEU A 15 11.53 0.34 2.22
N VAL A 16 12.41 1.07 1.52
CA VAL A 16 12.14 2.46 1.10
C VAL A 16 10.90 2.52 0.20
N ALA A 17 10.77 1.64 -0.79
CA ALA A 17 9.61 1.60 -1.68
C ALA A 17 8.29 1.28 -0.94
N LYS A 18 8.35 0.39 0.06
CA LYS A 18 7.21 0.07 0.93
C LYS A 18 6.83 1.24 1.84
N LEU A 19 7.83 1.84 2.51
CA LEU A 19 7.62 2.81 3.58
C LEU A 19 7.23 4.20 3.09
N VAL A 20 7.23 4.48 1.78
CA VAL A 20 6.71 5.74 1.21
C VAL A 20 5.19 5.74 0.99
N MET A 21 4.51 4.61 1.16
CA MET A 21 3.05 4.56 1.08
C MET A 21 2.41 5.36 2.21
N ARG A 22 1.32 6.08 1.90
CA ARG A 22 0.62 6.97 2.84
C ARG A 22 -0.89 6.75 2.82
N PRO A 23 -1.59 6.99 3.94
CA PRO A 23 -3.06 6.90 3.98
C PRO A 23 -3.76 7.81 2.96
N ASN A 24 -3.19 9.00 2.73
CA ASN A 24 -3.71 10.04 1.83
C ASN A 24 -3.24 9.92 0.37
N ASP A 25 -2.57 8.83 -0.02
CA ASP A 25 -2.18 8.63 -1.41
C ASP A 25 -3.41 8.69 -2.32
N THR A 26 -3.30 9.42 -3.44
CA THR A 26 -4.31 9.33 -4.50
C THR A 26 -4.28 7.93 -5.11
N THR A 27 -5.39 7.53 -5.73
CA THR A 27 -5.50 6.23 -6.40
C THR A 27 -4.37 5.99 -7.41
N LYS A 28 -4.08 6.97 -8.27
CA LYS A 28 -2.98 6.89 -9.24
C LYS A 28 -1.61 6.81 -8.55
N GLY A 29 -1.39 7.64 -7.52
CA GLY A 29 -0.13 7.65 -6.77
C GLY A 29 0.13 6.33 -6.05
N ARG A 30 -0.90 5.74 -5.44
CA ARG A 30 -0.82 4.41 -4.81
C ARG A 30 -0.49 3.33 -5.83
N ALA A 31 -1.16 3.31 -6.98
CA ALA A 31 -0.89 2.34 -8.03
C ALA A 31 0.58 2.40 -8.48
N ILE A 32 1.14 3.59 -8.69
CA ILE A 32 2.57 3.77 -9.05
C ILE A 32 3.48 3.23 -7.95
N LYS A 33 3.21 3.55 -6.68
CA LYS A 33 4.01 3.06 -5.54
C LYS A 33 3.95 1.54 -5.41
N LEU A 34 2.78 0.94 -5.60
CA LEU A 34 2.60 -0.51 -5.59
C LEU A 34 3.38 -1.18 -6.73
N THR A 35 3.34 -0.61 -7.94
CA THR A 35 4.14 -1.10 -9.07
C THR A 35 5.63 -1.13 -8.72
N HIS A 36 6.18 -0.05 -8.17
CA HIS A 36 7.60 0.00 -7.81
C HIS A 36 7.95 -0.93 -6.64
N TYR A 37 7.08 -1.04 -5.65
CA TYR A 37 7.29 -1.97 -4.53
C TYR A 37 7.37 -3.41 -5.04
N VAL A 38 6.43 -3.82 -5.89
CA VAL A 38 6.40 -5.16 -6.48
C VAL A 38 7.58 -5.38 -7.42
N ASP A 39 7.93 -4.42 -8.27
CA ASP A 39 9.09 -4.52 -9.18
C ASP A 39 10.38 -4.77 -8.41
N LEU A 40 10.66 -3.96 -7.38
CA LEU A 40 11.86 -4.11 -6.56
C LEU A 40 11.87 -5.44 -5.81
N HIS A 41 10.72 -5.85 -5.24
CA HIS A 41 10.62 -7.12 -4.53
C HIS A 41 10.86 -8.31 -5.47
N LYS A 42 10.28 -8.31 -6.67
CA LYS A 42 10.52 -9.36 -7.68
C LYS A 42 11.96 -9.38 -8.17
N ARG A 43 12.57 -8.22 -8.40
CA ARG A 43 13.95 -8.13 -8.92
C ARG A 43 15.02 -8.49 -7.89
N LEU A 44 14.80 -8.15 -6.63
CA LEU A 44 15.80 -8.34 -5.57
C LEU A 44 15.58 -9.62 -4.77
N TYR A 45 14.33 -10.05 -4.58
CA TYR A 45 13.99 -11.25 -3.80
C TYR A 45 13.38 -12.39 -4.63
N GLY A 46 13.02 -12.16 -5.90
CA GLY A 46 12.45 -13.20 -6.77
C GLY A 46 11.01 -13.58 -6.45
N LEU A 47 10.36 -12.88 -5.51
CA LEU A 47 9.04 -13.24 -4.97
C LEU A 47 8.06 -12.07 -5.07
N MET A 48 6.76 -12.33 -4.92
CA MET A 48 5.73 -11.30 -4.75
C MET A 48 5.66 -10.90 -3.26
N PRO A 49 5.48 -9.62 -2.92
CA PRO A 49 5.30 -9.25 -1.52
C PRO A 49 4.00 -9.81 -0.92
N ASP A 50 4.10 -10.43 0.27
CA ASP A 50 2.98 -11.11 0.92
C ASP A 50 1.90 -10.18 1.49
N ASP A 51 2.24 -8.90 1.64
CA ASP A 51 1.48 -7.89 2.39
C ASP A 51 0.82 -6.83 1.50
N ILE A 52 0.83 -7.03 0.18
CA ILE A 52 0.21 -6.11 -0.79
C ILE A 52 -1.26 -5.80 -0.45
N HIS A 53 -1.98 -6.80 0.04
CA HIS A 53 -3.38 -6.68 0.46
C HIS A 53 -3.61 -5.63 1.55
N LEU A 54 -2.59 -5.29 2.35
CA LEU A 54 -2.66 -4.22 3.35
C LEU A 54 -2.60 -2.82 2.73
N PHE A 55 -2.12 -2.71 1.49
CA PHE A 55 -1.88 -1.44 0.80
C PHE A 55 -2.86 -1.15 -0.34
N VAL A 56 -3.84 -2.02 -0.58
CA VAL A 56 -4.93 -1.79 -1.53
C VAL A 56 -6.18 -1.39 -0.75
N ARG A 57 -6.73 -0.19 -0.98
CA ARG A 57 -7.99 0.24 -0.31
C ARG A 57 -9.21 -0.08 -1.14
N ASN A 58 -9.09 0.10 -2.45
CA ASN A 58 -10.14 -0.21 -3.42
C ASN A 58 -9.51 -0.74 -4.72
N LYS A 59 -10.36 -1.24 -5.63
CA LYS A 59 -9.90 -1.80 -6.92
C LYS A 59 -9.17 -0.78 -7.79
N ALA A 60 -9.37 0.51 -7.56
CA ALA A 60 -8.73 1.56 -8.34
C ALA A 60 -7.26 1.77 -7.94
N ASP A 61 -6.87 1.41 -6.71
CA ASP A 61 -5.47 1.44 -6.26
C ASP A 61 -4.60 0.39 -6.96
N ILE A 62 -5.21 -0.59 -7.65
CA ILE A 62 -4.51 -1.71 -8.27
C ILE A 62 -3.80 -1.24 -9.56
N PRO A 63 -2.51 -1.56 -9.75
CA PRO A 63 -1.80 -1.30 -11.01
C PRO A 63 -2.48 -2.00 -12.20
N ILE A 64 -2.74 -1.26 -13.28
CA ILE A 64 -3.48 -1.76 -14.45
C ILE A 64 -2.81 -3.00 -15.05
N THR A 65 -1.48 -3.00 -15.14
CA THR A 65 -0.68 -4.08 -15.73
C THR A 65 -0.65 -5.35 -14.88
N MET A 66 -0.96 -5.26 -13.58
CA MET A 66 -0.87 -6.36 -12.63
C MET A 66 -2.24 -6.72 -12.03
N LYS A 67 -3.32 -6.29 -12.68
CA LYS A 67 -4.67 -6.33 -12.10
C LYS A 67 -5.12 -7.75 -11.74
N GLU A 68 -4.89 -8.71 -12.62
CA GLU A 68 -5.31 -10.11 -12.40
C GLU A 68 -4.54 -10.76 -11.26
N GLU A 69 -3.22 -10.57 -11.20
CA GLU A 69 -2.35 -11.09 -10.14
C GLU A 69 -2.76 -10.52 -8.77
N PHE A 70 -3.00 -9.21 -8.71
CA PHE A 70 -3.48 -8.56 -7.49
C PHE A 70 -4.85 -9.08 -7.05
N LEU A 71 -5.80 -9.22 -7.97
CA LEU A 71 -7.14 -9.70 -7.61
C LEU A 71 -7.12 -11.11 -7.01
N LYS A 72 -6.29 -12.01 -7.53
CA LYS A 72 -6.11 -13.36 -6.96
C LYS A 72 -5.57 -13.30 -5.53
N ILE A 73 -4.50 -12.53 -5.30
CA ILE A 73 -3.90 -12.38 -3.96
C ILE A 73 -4.90 -11.76 -2.97
N LEU A 74 -5.68 -10.76 -3.41
CA LEU A 74 -6.70 -10.12 -2.57
C LEU A 74 -7.81 -11.11 -2.18
N GLU A 75 -8.25 -11.94 -3.12
CA GLU A 75 -9.25 -12.98 -2.86
C GLU A 75 -8.74 -14.04 -1.88
N GLU A 76 -7.53 -14.56 -2.11
CA GLU A 76 -6.87 -15.52 -1.22
C GLU A 76 -6.67 -14.99 0.21
N LYS A 77 -6.40 -13.69 0.35
CA LYS A 77 -6.24 -13.01 1.65
C LYS A 77 -7.57 -12.56 2.27
N GLY A 78 -8.72 -12.86 1.65
CA GLY A 78 -10.04 -12.46 2.15
C GLY A 78 -10.22 -10.94 2.25
N TRP A 79 -9.53 -10.19 1.38
CA TRP A 79 -9.52 -8.74 1.40
C TRP A 79 -10.91 -8.15 1.13
N LYS A 80 -11.22 -7.04 1.82
CA LYS A 80 -12.46 -6.28 1.64
C LYS A 80 -12.14 -4.83 1.32
N GLU A 81 -12.94 -4.27 0.42
CA GLU A 81 -12.80 -2.87 0.03
C GLU A 81 -13.06 -1.94 1.22
N MET A 82 -12.18 -0.96 1.39
CA MET A 82 -12.23 0.03 2.46
C MET A 82 -12.37 1.43 1.87
N ARG A 83 -13.10 2.29 2.59
CA ARG A 83 -13.11 3.72 2.29
C ARG A 83 -11.77 4.34 2.65
N ILE A 84 -11.35 5.34 1.87
CA ILE A 84 -10.16 6.12 2.19
C ILE A 84 -10.43 6.87 3.50
N PRO A 85 -9.68 6.60 4.57
CA PRO A 85 -9.92 7.24 5.87
C PRO A 85 -9.43 8.69 5.86
N ASP A 86 -9.96 9.50 6.78
CA ASP A 86 -9.34 10.79 7.10
C ASP A 86 -7.92 10.51 7.64
N PRO A 87 -6.87 11.15 7.10
CA PRO A 87 -5.50 10.88 7.50
C PRO A 87 -5.14 11.44 8.89
N THR A 88 -5.98 12.30 9.49
CA THR A 88 -5.67 12.87 10.81
C THR A 88 -5.86 11.85 11.93
N LEU A 89 -4.85 11.72 12.78
CA LEU A 89 -4.94 10.97 14.04
C LEU A 89 -5.45 11.82 15.20
N LEU A 90 -5.69 13.12 14.98
CA LEU A 90 -6.12 14.06 16.02
C LEU A 90 -7.64 14.26 15.95
N PRO A 91 -8.42 13.71 16.89
CA PRO A 91 -9.89 13.78 16.84
C PRO A 91 -10.43 15.21 16.80
N ARG A 92 -9.73 16.15 17.46
CA ARG A 92 -10.07 17.58 17.47
C ARG A 92 -10.01 18.26 16.10
N LEU A 93 -9.34 17.64 15.13
CA LEU A 93 -9.21 18.16 13.76
C LEU A 93 -10.19 17.48 12.79
N ILE A 94 -10.87 16.40 13.21
CA ILE A 94 -11.86 15.72 12.39
C ILE A 94 -13.09 16.61 12.32
N ARG A 95 -13.50 16.98 11.10
CA ARG A 95 -14.70 17.78 10.89
C ARG A 95 -15.93 16.93 11.23
N LYS A 96 -16.52 17.14 12.41
CA LYS A 96 -17.83 16.57 12.75
C LYS A 96 -18.86 16.98 11.69
N ARG A 97 -19.64 16.03 11.18
CA ARG A 97 -20.77 16.35 10.31
C ARG A 97 -21.84 17.06 11.15
N LYS A 98 -22.52 18.05 10.59
CA LYS A 98 -23.69 18.66 11.24
C LYS A 98 -24.71 17.55 11.53
N GLY A 99 -24.94 17.23 12.80
CA GLY A 99 -25.89 16.19 13.24
C GLY A 99 -25.32 15.12 14.17
N GLU A 100 -24.02 15.14 14.47
CA GLU A 100 -23.35 14.33 15.51
C GLU A 100 -22.75 15.19 16.64
#